data_AF-A0AAU5YIZ5-F1
#
_entry.id   AF-A0AAU5YIZ5-F1
#
_cell.length_a   1.000
_cell.length_b   1.000
_cell.length_c   1.000
_cell.angle_alpha   90.00
_cell.angle_beta   90.00
_cell.angle_gamma   90.00
#
_symmetry.space_group_name_H-M   'P 1'
#
loop_
_entity.id
_entity.type
_entity.pdbx_description
1 polymer ?
#
loop_
_entity_poly.entity_id
_entity_poly.type
_entity_poly.pdbx_seq_one_letter_code
_entity_poly.pdbx_strand_id
1 'polypeptide(L)'
;MTGPPGFAKGTGPHSLSLALDRERLPLPLSLRLGDGPFEIGLLFPDGRTRLRLRVNGIARSTARGIAIETAQVFTNCPGRLRRRTGPARPPLACGPTSSGESLTPDQRAWITAADTFFIATASDTGAADASHRGGEPGFVEVLSSTELMWPEYPGNSMLMTLGNLALNPRAGALFVDEHSGATLQLTGTARVRLVGGAGEPRVRFEITRVVQRGRGWGRTA
;
A
#
# COMPACT_ATOMS: atom_id res chain seq x y z
N MET A 1 -4.15 -7.52 0.04
CA MET A 1 -4.80 -8.81 0.42
C MET A 1 -6.20 -8.81 -0.15
N THR A 2 -6.74 -9.97 -0.50
CA THR A 2 -8.11 -10.11 -1.00
C THR A 2 -8.73 -11.36 -0.37
N GLY A 3 -10.07 -11.40 -0.32
CA GLY A 3 -10.83 -12.54 0.19
C GLY A 3 -12.24 -12.56 -0.40
N PRO A 4 -12.99 -13.65 -0.20
CA PRO A 4 -14.38 -13.74 -0.66
C PRO A 4 -15.25 -12.67 0.02
N PRO A 5 -16.42 -12.32 -0.54
CA PRO A 5 -17.36 -11.42 0.12
C PRO A 5 -17.59 -11.79 1.59
N GLY A 6 -17.50 -10.79 2.48
CA GLY A 6 -17.57 -11.00 3.93
C GLY A 6 -16.23 -11.32 4.61
N PHE A 7 -15.11 -11.41 3.86
CA PHE A 7 -13.78 -11.56 4.49
C PHE A 7 -13.40 -10.39 5.38
N ALA A 8 -13.94 -9.20 5.12
CA ALA A 8 -13.83 -8.03 5.99
C ALA A 8 -15.22 -7.66 6.51
N LYS A 9 -15.41 -7.68 7.83
CA LYS A 9 -16.72 -7.47 8.44
C LYS A 9 -16.63 -6.65 9.72
N GLY A 10 -17.41 -5.57 9.80
CA GLY A 10 -17.63 -4.85 11.06
C GLY A 10 -18.37 -5.73 12.06
N THR A 11 -17.80 -5.92 13.25
CA THR A 11 -18.34 -6.77 14.32
C THR A 11 -18.87 -5.96 15.51
N GLY A 12 -18.74 -4.64 15.46
CA GLY A 12 -19.23 -3.70 16.47
C GLY A 12 -18.93 -2.26 16.03
N PRO A 13 -19.30 -1.24 16.85
CA PRO A 13 -19.09 0.16 16.52
C PRO A 13 -17.62 0.56 16.28
N HIS A 14 -16.69 -0.10 17.00
CA HIS A 14 -15.25 0.13 16.89
C HIS A 14 -14.48 -1.17 16.63
N SER A 15 -15.10 -2.12 15.94
CA SER A 15 -14.51 -3.45 15.77
C SER A 15 -14.68 -3.96 14.34
N LEU A 16 -13.56 -4.40 13.76
CA LEU A 16 -13.47 -4.99 12.43
C LEU A 16 -12.80 -6.35 12.52
N SER A 17 -13.34 -7.33 11.80
CA SER A 17 -12.72 -8.65 11.64
C SER A 17 -12.28 -8.86 10.20
N LEU A 18 -11.07 -9.40 10.02
CA LEU A 18 -10.56 -9.85 8.74
C LEU A 18 -10.30 -11.36 8.80
N ALA A 19 -11.02 -12.13 7.98
CA ALA A 19 -10.76 -13.54 7.76
C ALA A 19 -9.58 -13.67 6.79
N LEU A 20 -8.51 -14.32 7.24
CA LEU A 20 -7.25 -14.39 6.50
C LEU A 20 -6.85 -15.83 6.23
N ASP A 21 -6.50 -16.11 4.98
CA ASP A 21 -5.79 -17.32 4.62
C ASP A 21 -4.30 -17.14 4.94
N ARG A 22 -3.83 -17.81 6.00
CA ARG A 22 -2.45 -17.69 6.52
C ARG A 22 -1.40 -18.10 5.50
N GLU A 23 -1.72 -19.02 4.59
CA GLU A 23 -0.80 -19.48 3.56
C GLU A 23 -0.62 -18.46 2.43
N ARG A 24 -1.57 -17.53 2.30
CA ARG A 24 -1.60 -16.50 1.24
C ARG A 24 -1.16 -15.13 1.73
N LEU A 25 -0.65 -15.02 2.96
CA LEU A 25 -0.29 -13.73 3.52
C LEU A 25 0.97 -13.13 2.89
N PRO A 26 0.99 -11.80 2.71
CA PRO A 26 2.24 -11.09 2.46
C PRO A 26 3.22 -11.30 3.62
N LEU A 27 4.50 -11.48 3.29
CA LEU A 27 5.57 -11.76 4.27
C LEU A 27 5.58 -10.79 5.47
N PRO A 28 5.41 -9.46 5.30
CA PRO A 28 5.41 -8.55 6.45
C PRO A 28 4.26 -8.79 7.44
N LEU A 29 3.07 -9.16 6.96
CA LEU A 29 1.94 -9.43 7.84
C LEU A 29 2.06 -10.79 8.51
N SER A 30 2.54 -11.82 7.79
CA SER A 30 2.79 -13.14 8.41
C SER A 30 3.79 -13.07 9.57
N LEU A 31 4.76 -12.15 9.51
CA LEU A 31 5.73 -11.93 10.59
C LEU A 31 5.15 -11.24 11.83
N ARG A 32 3.95 -10.64 11.74
CA ARG A 32 3.27 -9.99 12.86
C ARG A 32 2.18 -10.86 13.48
N LEU A 33 1.74 -11.91 12.79
CA LEU A 33 0.73 -12.83 13.29
C LEU A 33 1.37 -13.83 14.25
N GLY A 34 1.35 -13.50 15.54
CA GLY A 34 1.86 -14.38 16.59
C GLY A 34 2.23 -13.63 17.87
N ASP A 35 2.59 -12.35 17.75
CA ASP A 35 3.12 -11.54 18.85
C ASP A 35 2.14 -10.44 19.24
N GLY A 36 1.30 -10.71 20.24
CA GLY A 36 0.47 -9.70 20.92
C GLY A 36 -0.38 -8.82 19.99
N PRO A 37 -0.91 -7.71 20.54
CA PRO A 37 -1.51 -6.64 19.74
C PRO A 37 -0.46 -5.83 18.96
N PHE A 38 -0.81 -5.39 17.75
CA PHE A 38 0.04 -4.54 16.91
C PHE A 38 -0.77 -3.48 16.15
N GLU A 39 -0.15 -2.34 15.88
CA GLU A 39 -0.74 -1.27 15.07
C GLU A 39 -0.93 -1.69 13.61
N ILE A 40 -2.09 -1.37 13.04
CA ILE A 40 -2.42 -1.67 11.65
C ILE A 40 -3.11 -0.48 10.98
N GLY A 41 -2.69 -0.19 9.75
CA GLY A 41 -3.36 0.74 8.85
C GLY A 41 -3.92 -0.02 7.66
N LEU A 42 -5.21 0.13 7.39
CA LEU A 42 -5.91 -0.56 6.31
C LEU A 42 -6.52 0.43 5.33
N LEU A 43 -6.43 0.07 4.06
CA LEU A 43 -7.10 0.77 2.97
C LEU A 43 -7.98 -0.21 2.23
N PHE A 44 -9.27 0.12 2.13
CA PHE A 44 -10.24 -0.58 1.28
C PHE A 44 -10.55 0.31 0.08
N PRO A 45 -9.82 0.15 -1.03
CA PRO A 45 -10.12 0.85 -2.26
C PRO A 45 -11.30 0.18 -2.97
N ASP A 46 -12.31 0.97 -3.32
CA ASP A 46 -13.38 0.56 -4.20
C ASP A 46 -13.16 1.18 -5.58
N GLY A 47 -12.69 0.37 -6.54
CA GLY A 47 -12.44 0.81 -7.91
C GLY A 47 -13.72 1.18 -8.69
N ARG A 48 -14.91 0.77 -8.22
CA ARG A 48 -16.20 1.08 -8.85
C ARG A 48 -16.72 2.43 -8.41
N THR A 49 -16.87 2.64 -7.11
CA THR A 49 -17.37 3.91 -6.55
C THR A 49 -16.27 4.97 -6.45
N ARG A 50 -15.00 4.55 -6.53
CA ARG A 50 -13.80 5.33 -6.20
C ARG A 50 -13.74 5.74 -4.73
N LEU A 51 -14.55 5.12 -3.87
CA LEU A 51 -14.47 5.32 -2.43
C LEU A 51 -13.20 4.66 -1.90
N ARG A 52 -12.55 5.33 -0.95
CA ARG A 52 -11.41 4.78 -0.22
C ARG A 52 -11.74 4.84 1.26
N LEU A 53 -12.06 3.70 1.85
CA LEU A 53 -12.25 3.59 3.29
C LEU A 53 -10.89 3.30 3.94
N ARG A 54 -10.50 4.14 4.89
CA ARG A 54 -9.33 3.90 5.74
C ARG A 54 -9.78 3.47 7.12
N VAL A 55 -9.08 2.48 7.65
CA VAL A 55 -9.29 1.95 8.99
C VAL A 55 -7.94 1.76 9.65
N ASN A 56 -7.69 2.51 10.71
CA ASN A 56 -6.47 2.42 11.50
C ASN A 56 -6.83 2.00 12.93
N GLY A 57 -5.97 1.21 13.56
CA GLY A 57 -6.17 0.77 14.94
C GLY A 57 -5.29 -0.40 15.32
N ILE A 58 -5.71 -1.14 16.34
CA ILE A 58 -4.91 -2.21 16.94
C ILE A 58 -5.45 -3.57 16.50
N ALA A 59 -4.63 -4.33 15.80
CA ALA A 59 -4.92 -5.70 15.39
C ALA A 59 -4.44 -6.71 16.44
N ARG A 60 -5.20 -7.80 16.58
CA ARG A 60 -4.85 -8.99 17.35
C ARG A 60 -5.04 -10.22 16.48
N SER A 61 -4.10 -11.16 16.54
CA SER A 61 -4.27 -12.43 15.83
C SER A 61 -5.42 -13.23 16.43
N THR A 62 -6.18 -13.90 15.57
CA THR A 62 -7.22 -14.85 15.95
C THR A 62 -7.00 -16.16 15.19
N ALA A 63 -7.74 -17.22 15.57
CA ALA A 63 -7.67 -18.51 14.87
C ALA A 63 -8.04 -18.41 13.37
N ARG A 64 -8.86 -17.42 12.98
CA ARG A 64 -9.38 -17.27 11.61
C ARG A 64 -8.81 -16.07 10.84
N GLY A 65 -7.88 -15.31 11.44
CA GLY A 65 -7.31 -14.12 10.83
C GLY A 65 -6.94 -13.06 11.87
N ILE A 66 -7.48 -11.84 11.75
CA ILE A 66 -7.26 -10.77 12.72
C ILE A 66 -8.55 -10.07 13.13
N ALA A 67 -8.61 -9.68 14.40
CA ALA A 67 -9.61 -8.78 14.95
C ALA A 67 -8.93 -7.42 15.19
N ILE A 68 -9.63 -6.33 14.88
CA ILE A 68 -9.11 -4.97 14.90
C ILE A 68 -10.03 -4.12 15.74
N GLU A 69 -9.47 -3.48 16.75
CA GLU A 69 -10.10 -2.39 17.48
C GLU A 69 -9.79 -1.09 16.74
N THR A 70 -10.80 -0.47 16.15
CA THR A 70 -10.61 0.68 15.25
C THR A 70 -10.48 1.96 16.04
N ALA A 71 -9.35 2.65 15.90
CA ALA A 71 -9.15 3.98 16.45
C ALA A 71 -9.64 5.08 15.49
N GLN A 72 -9.50 4.86 14.18
CA GLN A 72 -9.90 5.81 13.16
C GLN A 72 -10.56 5.08 11.98
N VAL A 73 -11.73 5.56 11.57
CA VAL A 73 -12.46 5.08 10.38
C VAL A 73 -12.95 6.27 9.60
N PHE A 74 -12.46 6.45 8.37
CA PHE A 74 -12.84 7.60 7.56
C PHE A 74 -12.73 7.29 6.07
N THR A 75 -13.51 8.03 5.28
CA THR A 75 -13.52 7.91 3.83
C THR A 75 -12.79 9.07 3.19
N ASN A 76 -11.94 8.78 2.19
CA ASN A 76 -11.32 9.83 1.40
C ASN A 76 -12.08 10.04 0.09
N CYS A 77 -12.17 11.31 -0.33
CA CYS A 77 -12.69 11.72 -1.65
C CYS A 77 -12.01 10.92 -2.77
N PRO A 78 -12.67 10.70 -3.93
CA PRO A 78 -12.18 9.79 -4.98
C PRO A 78 -10.93 10.23 -5.76
N GLY A 79 -10.30 11.35 -5.39
CA GLY A 79 -9.24 12.01 -6.15
C GLY A 79 -8.18 11.04 -6.71
N ARG A 80 -8.08 11.02 -8.04
CA ARG A 80 -7.14 10.25 -8.90
C ARG A 80 -7.15 8.72 -8.75
N LEU A 81 -8.15 8.13 -8.08
CA LEU A 81 -8.40 6.69 -8.23
C LEU A 81 -9.08 6.45 -9.58
N ARG A 82 -8.44 5.70 -10.47
CA ARG A 82 -9.06 5.34 -11.76
C ARG A 82 -10.27 4.47 -11.51
N ARG A 83 -11.38 4.76 -12.22
CA ARG A 83 -12.50 3.83 -12.27
C ARG A 83 -12.03 2.58 -12.99
N ARG A 84 -12.32 1.43 -12.41
CA ARG A 84 -12.05 0.13 -13.04
C ARG A 84 -13.36 -0.57 -13.33
N THR A 85 -13.50 -1.01 -14.57
CA THR A 85 -14.64 -1.78 -15.08
C THR A 85 -14.20 -3.24 -15.25
N GLY A 86 -15.01 -4.17 -14.74
CA GLY A 86 -14.73 -5.61 -14.82
C GLY A 86 -15.03 -6.33 -13.50
N PRO A 87 -15.22 -7.66 -13.53
CA PRO A 87 -15.39 -8.46 -12.32
C PRO A 87 -14.10 -8.44 -11.50
N ALA A 88 -14.24 -8.43 -10.17
CA ALA A 88 -13.11 -8.64 -9.28
C ALA A 88 -12.47 -10.00 -9.62
N ARG A 89 -11.24 -9.98 -10.14
CA ARG A 89 -10.52 -11.22 -10.43
C ARG A 89 -10.14 -11.90 -9.12
N PRO A 90 -10.28 -13.24 -9.02
CA PRO A 90 -9.82 -13.96 -7.84
C PRO A 90 -8.32 -13.71 -7.62
N PRO A 91 -7.84 -13.79 -6.35
CA PRO A 91 -6.42 -13.65 -6.06
C PRO A 91 -5.62 -14.60 -6.94
N LEU A 92 -4.72 -14.04 -7.73
CA LEU A 92 -3.83 -14.83 -8.57
C LEU A 92 -2.84 -15.56 -7.67
N ALA A 93 -2.52 -16.79 -8.07
CA ALA A 93 -1.79 -17.75 -7.27
C ALA A 93 -0.46 -17.20 -6.76
N CYS A 94 -0.01 -17.68 -5.60
CA CYS A 94 1.28 -17.37 -5.02
C CYS A 94 2.38 -17.71 -6.05
N GLY A 95 2.93 -16.69 -6.70
CA GLY A 95 3.98 -16.86 -7.70
C GLY A 95 5.37 -16.91 -7.05
N PRO A 96 6.42 -17.15 -7.85
CA PRO A 96 7.79 -17.13 -7.35
C PRO A 96 8.06 -15.81 -6.63
N THR A 97 8.75 -15.89 -5.49
CA THR A 97 9.18 -14.72 -4.73
C THR A 97 10.65 -14.45 -5.02
N SER A 98 10.99 -13.22 -5.37
CA SER A 98 12.37 -12.74 -5.42
C SER A 98 12.55 -11.55 -4.49
N SER A 99 13.78 -11.35 -3.99
CA SER A 99 14.12 -10.21 -3.17
C SER A 99 15.50 -9.67 -3.50
N GLY A 100 15.70 -8.39 -3.25
CA GLY A 100 16.98 -7.70 -3.40
C GLY A 100 16.97 -6.37 -2.67
N GLU A 101 18.02 -5.58 -2.86
CA GLU A 101 18.19 -4.25 -2.25
C GLU A 101 18.01 -3.12 -3.27
N SER A 102 17.94 -3.44 -4.56
CA SER A 102 17.77 -2.49 -5.66
C SER A 102 16.83 -3.03 -6.75
N LEU A 103 16.30 -2.11 -7.55
CA LEU A 103 15.38 -2.37 -8.65
C LEU A 103 16.11 -2.89 -9.88
N THR A 104 15.60 -3.99 -10.42
CA THR A 104 15.97 -4.49 -11.75
C THR A 104 15.39 -3.61 -12.87
N PRO A 105 15.93 -3.67 -14.11
CA PRO A 105 15.35 -2.97 -15.26
C PRO A 105 13.84 -3.20 -15.44
N ASP A 106 13.38 -4.44 -15.33
CA ASP A 106 11.95 -4.80 -15.48
C ASP A 106 11.08 -4.16 -14.38
N GLN A 107 11.57 -4.12 -13.13
CA GLN A 107 10.86 -3.50 -12.02
C GLN A 107 10.79 -1.98 -12.18
N ARG A 108 11.82 -1.35 -12.75
CA ARG A 108 11.79 0.08 -13.09
C ARG A 108 10.75 0.35 -14.16
N ALA A 109 10.71 -0.46 -15.23
CA ALA A 109 9.71 -0.34 -16.28
C ALA A 109 8.27 -0.52 -15.74
N TRP A 110 8.07 -1.46 -14.81
CA TRP A 110 6.79 -1.62 -14.11
C TRP A 110 6.40 -0.35 -13.35
N ILE A 111 7.29 0.21 -12.53
CA ILE A 111 7.01 1.43 -11.76
C ILE A 111 6.67 2.59 -12.69
N THR A 112 7.42 2.79 -13.78
CA THR A 112 7.15 3.84 -14.77
C THR A 112 5.79 3.65 -15.44
N ALA A 113 5.38 2.42 -15.73
CA ALA A 113 4.10 2.14 -16.37
C ALA A 113 2.90 2.18 -15.39
N ALA A 114 3.16 2.16 -14.08
CA ALA A 114 2.12 2.16 -13.08
C ALA A 114 1.39 3.50 -13.04
N ASP A 115 0.07 3.44 -13.03
CA ASP A 115 -0.83 4.58 -12.82
C ASP A 115 -1.26 4.73 -11.35
N THR A 116 -0.84 3.78 -10.51
CA THR A 116 -1.23 3.69 -9.11
C THR A 116 -0.22 2.87 -8.30
N PHE A 117 0.02 3.30 -7.07
CA PHE A 117 0.63 2.48 -6.03
C PHE A 117 0.01 2.78 -4.66
N PHE A 118 0.33 1.94 -3.68
CA PHE A 118 -0.08 2.12 -2.30
C PHE A 118 1.14 2.40 -1.43
N ILE A 119 1.00 3.30 -0.46
CA ILE A 119 2.05 3.63 0.50
C ILE A 119 1.58 3.32 1.92
N ALA A 120 2.45 2.68 2.68
CA ALA A 120 2.30 2.47 4.11
C ALA A 120 3.28 3.35 4.87
N THR A 121 2.80 4.08 5.87
CA THR A 121 3.61 4.90 6.78
C THR A 121 3.16 4.66 8.21
N ALA A 122 3.94 5.11 9.18
CA ALA A 122 3.55 5.10 10.58
C ALA A 122 4.07 6.36 11.27
N SER A 123 3.45 6.78 12.37
CA SER A 123 4.02 7.79 13.27
C SER A 123 5.28 7.25 13.98
N ASP A 124 5.91 8.09 14.79
CA ASP A 124 6.96 7.72 15.74
C ASP A 124 6.47 6.76 16.83
N THR A 125 5.20 6.87 17.23
CA THR A 125 4.52 5.94 18.15
C THR A 125 4.07 4.63 17.49
N GLY A 126 4.25 4.50 16.17
CA GLY A 126 3.91 3.29 15.41
C GLY A 126 2.49 3.24 14.85
N ALA A 127 1.68 4.29 15.02
CA ALA A 127 0.33 4.38 14.47
C ALA A 127 0.38 4.31 12.94
N ALA A 128 0.01 3.15 12.39
CA ALA A 128 0.16 2.84 10.97
C ALA A 128 -1.00 3.37 10.14
N ASP A 129 -0.70 3.83 8.93
CA ASP A 129 -1.68 4.29 7.93
C ASP A 129 -1.32 3.72 6.55
N ALA A 130 -2.35 3.44 5.76
CA ALA A 130 -2.21 3.02 4.37
C ALA A 130 -2.95 3.97 3.44
N SER A 131 -2.27 4.37 2.37
CA SER A 131 -2.71 5.40 1.44
C SER A 131 -2.53 4.95 0.00
N HIS A 132 -3.36 5.51 -0.90
CA HIS A 132 -3.28 5.32 -2.34
C HIS A 132 -2.67 6.57 -2.98
N ARG A 133 -1.80 6.36 -3.97
CA ARG A 133 -1.25 7.38 -4.84
C ARG A 133 -1.57 7.00 -6.28
N GLY A 134 -2.12 7.93 -7.05
CA GLY A 134 -2.50 7.71 -8.44
C GLY A 134 -2.17 8.90 -9.31
N GLY A 135 -1.85 8.62 -10.58
CA GLY A 135 -1.45 9.60 -11.58
C GLY A 135 -1.48 8.99 -12.99
N GLU A 136 -1.01 9.75 -13.98
CA GLU A 136 -0.72 9.18 -15.31
C GLU A 136 0.56 8.33 -15.23
N PRO A 137 0.70 7.27 -16.04
CA PRO A 137 1.97 6.55 -16.15
C PRO A 137 3.15 7.51 -16.29
N GLY A 138 4.21 7.26 -15.54
CA GLY A 138 5.36 8.15 -15.40
C GLY A 138 5.26 9.16 -14.25
N PHE A 139 4.15 9.22 -13.50
CA PHE A 139 4.06 10.09 -12.32
C PHE A 139 5.00 9.67 -11.18
N VAL A 140 5.43 8.41 -11.15
CA VAL A 140 6.52 7.95 -10.29
C VAL A 140 7.79 7.96 -11.13
N GLU A 141 8.68 8.88 -10.81
CA GLU A 141 9.98 9.03 -11.43
C GLU A 141 10.97 8.06 -10.76
N VAL A 142 11.61 7.22 -11.58
CA VAL A 142 12.69 6.34 -11.12
C VAL A 142 14.01 7.08 -11.27
N LEU A 143 14.55 7.62 -10.18
CA LEU A 143 15.79 8.41 -10.18
C LEU A 143 17.03 7.52 -10.22
N SER A 144 16.97 6.34 -9.61
CA SER A 144 18.05 5.35 -9.65
C SER A 144 17.50 3.94 -9.38
N SER A 145 18.40 2.93 -9.31
CA SER A 145 17.98 1.58 -8.90
C SER A 145 17.51 1.51 -7.44
N THR A 146 17.76 2.53 -6.62
CA THR A 146 17.39 2.55 -5.20
C THR A 146 16.60 3.81 -4.83
N GLU A 147 16.11 4.57 -5.81
CA GLU A 147 15.52 5.87 -5.53
C GLU A 147 14.36 6.22 -6.46
N LEU A 148 13.25 6.65 -5.85
CA LEU A 148 12.03 7.10 -6.52
C LEU A 148 11.66 8.53 -6.09
N MET A 149 10.90 9.21 -6.94
CA MET A 149 10.27 10.49 -6.64
C MET A 149 8.85 10.51 -7.19
N TRP A 150 7.90 11.13 -6.49
CA TRP A 150 6.55 11.37 -7.03
C TRP A 150 5.95 12.66 -6.47
N PRO A 151 4.98 13.27 -7.18
CA PRO A 151 4.22 14.41 -6.68
C PRO A 151 3.27 14.01 -5.55
N GLU A 152 3.20 14.84 -4.52
CA GLU A 152 2.11 14.81 -3.56
C GLU A 152 1.02 15.76 -4.03
N TYR A 153 -0.05 15.16 -4.52
CA TYR A 153 -1.20 15.90 -5.00
C TYR A 153 -2.09 16.41 -3.86
N PRO A 154 -2.77 17.56 -4.01
CA PRO A 154 -3.78 18.01 -3.06
C PRO A 154 -4.82 16.90 -2.80
N GLY A 155 -4.93 16.51 -1.54
CA GLY A 155 -5.84 15.46 -1.05
C GLY A 155 -6.97 16.04 -0.20
N ASN A 156 -7.41 15.28 0.80
CA ASN A 156 -8.41 15.70 1.79
C ASN A 156 -7.83 16.60 2.91
N SER A 157 -6.65 17.17 2.70
CA SER A 157 -5.91 18.02 3.65
C SER A 157 -5.66 17.42 5.05
N MET A 158 -5.93 16.13 5.27
CA MET A 158 -5.64 15.47 6.56
C MET A 158 -4.15 15.20 6.77
N LEU A 159 -3.35 15.31 5.71
CA LEU A 159 -1.89 15.16 5.73
C LEU A 159 -1.37 13.87 6.38
N MET A 160 -2.20 12.82 6.56
CA MET A 160 -1.84 11.58 7.26
C MET A 160 -0.48 11.01 6.84
N THR A 161 -0.27 10.85 5.53
CA THR A 161 1.01 10.33 5.01
C THR A 161 2.15 11.32 5.24
N LEU A 162 1.97 12.61 4.94
CA LEU A 162 3.05 13.60 5.07
C LEU A 162 3.42 13.88 6.53
N GLY A 163 2.43 13.93 7.42
CA GLY A 163 2.61 14.08 8.87
C GLY A 163 3.36 12.88 9.45
N ASN A 164 2.96 11.66 9.07
CA ASN A 164 3.73 10.46 9.45
C ASN A 164 5.17 10.54 8.94
N LEU A 165 5.41 10.91 7.67
CA LEU A 165 6.76 11.04 7.12
C LEU A 165 7.60 12.14 7.78
N ALA A 166 6.96 13.19 8.31
CA ALA A 166 7.65 14.25 9.05
C ALA A 166 8.14 13.73 10.42
N LEU A 167 7.40 12.84 11.06
CA LEU A 167 7.73 12.24 12.36
C LEU A 167 8.64 11.01 12.22
N ASN A 168 8.41 10.19 11.21
CA ASN A 168 9.07 8.91 10.99
C ASN A 168 9.24 8.67 9.48
N PRO A 169 10.49 8.68 8.96
CA PRO A 169 10.72 8.57 7.53
C PRO A 169 10.46 7.16 6.99
N ARG A 170 10.26 6.14 7.83
CA ARG A 170 10.08 4.76 7.36
C ARG A 170 8.77 4.62 6.59
N ALA A 171 8.87 4.04 5.39
CA ALA A 171 7.72 3.80 4.54
C ALA A 171 7.86 2.51 3.73
N GLY A 172 6.72 1.96 3.33
CA GLY A 172 6.63 0.90 2.33
C GLY A 172 5.80 1.35 1.14
N ALA A 173 6.16 0.89 -0.06
CA ALA A 173 5.38 1.09 -1.28
C ALA A 173 4.99 -0.27 -1.87
N LEU A 174 3.77 -0.35 -2.43
CA LEU A 174 3.24 -1.54 -3.06
C LEU A 174 2.70 -1.19 -4.45
N PHE A 175 3.30 -1.79 -5.46
CA PHE A 175 2.80 -1.82 -6.83
C PHE A 175 2.13 -3.16 -7.09
N VAL A 176 0.99 -3.14 -7.78
CA VAL A 176 0.19 -4.33 -8.09
C VAL A 176 -0.07 -4.34 -9.57
N ASP A 177 0.22 -5.46 -10.22
CA ASP A 177 -0.28 -5.74 -11.56
C ASP A 177 -1.61 -6.47 -11.40
N GLU A 178 -2.69 -5.83 -11.84
CA GLU A 178 -4.03 -6.38 -11.68
C GLU A 178 -4.36 -7.50 -12.66
N HIS A 179 -3.59 -7.64 -13.75
CA HIS A 179 -3.80 -8.68 -14.73
C HIS A 179 -3.22 -10.00 -14.25
N SER A 180 -2.00 -9.96 -13.73
CA SER A 180 -1.24 -11.12 -13.24
C SER A 180 -1.30 -11.32 -11.73
N GLY A 181 -1.74 -10.29 -10.97
CA GLY A 181 -1.76 -10.27 -9.51
C GLY A 181 -0.36 -10.27 -8.90
N ALA A 182 0.67 -10.07 -9.72
CA ALA A 182 2.02 -9.88 -9.25
C ALA A 182 2.09 -8.62 -8.37
N THR A 183 2.94 -8.68 -7.35
CA THR A 183 3.18 -7.54 -6.46
C THR A 183 4.65 -7.20 -6.41
N LEU A 184 4.95 -5.91 -6.37
CA LEU A 184 6.28 -5.37 -6.12
C LEU A 184 6.19 -4.51 -4.86
N GLN A 185 6.80 -5.00 -3.79
CA GLN A 185 6.86 -4.36 -2.48
C GLN A 185 8.23 -3.73 -2.29
N LEU A 186 8.26 -2.46 -1.94
CA LEU A 186 9.46 -1.71 -1.63
C LEU A 186 9.41 -1.31 -0.15
N THR A 187 10.52 -1.45 0.55
CA THR A 187 10.73 -0.92 1.90
C THR A 187 11.85 0.09 1.86
N GLY A 188 11.73 1.17 2.63
CA GLY A 188 12.68 2.26 2.56
C GLY A 188 12.35 3.43 3.46
N THR A 189 12.93 4.58 3.14
CA THR A 189 12.65 5.85 3.78
C THR A 189 12.15 6.89 2.79
N ALA A 190 11.08 7.61 3.15
CA ALA A 190 10.53 8.70 2.36
C ALA A 190 10.69 10.04 3.06
N ARG A 191 10.95 11.10 2.28
CA ARG A 191 11.05 12.47 2.77
C ARG A 191 10.35 13.43 1.83
N VAL A 192 9.65 14.40 2.41
CA VAL A 192 9.04 15.49 1.65
C VAL A 192 10.11 16.46 1.18
N ARG A 193 9.99 16.92 -0.06
CA ARG A 193 10.83 17.92 -0.70
C ARG A 193 9.93 18.98 -1.32
N LEU A 194 10.27 20.25 -1.09
CA LEU A 194 9.67 21.37 -1.80
C LEU A 194 10.62 21.73 -2.95
N VAL A 195 10.12 21.73 -4.18
CA VAL A 195 10.93 22.03 -5.37
C VAL A 195 10.64 23.45 -5.83
N GLY A 196 11.50 24.42 -5.46
CA GLY A 196 11.33 25.85 -5.76
C GLY A 196 10.45 26.58 -4.73
N GLY A 197 10.60 27.91 -4.63
CA GLY A 197 10.08 28.77 -3.55
C GLY A 197 8.55 28.79 -3.34
N ALA A 198 7.79 28.11 -4.20
CA ALA A 198 6.35 27.87 -4.06
C ALA A 198 5.92 26.52 -4.71
N GLY A 199 6.83 25.55 -4.80
CA GLY A 199 6.62 24.33 -5.59
C GLY A 199 5.65 23.32 -5.00
N GLU A 200 5.05 22.51 -5.88
CA GLU A 200 4.27 21.35 -5.50
C GLU A 200 5.13 20.38 -4.65
N PRO A 201 4.64 19.91 -3.49
CA PRO A 201 5.38 18.97 -2.67
C PRO A 201 5.65 17.69 -3.45
N ARG A 202 6.89 17.20 -3.36
CA ARG A 202 7.34 15.93 -3.91
C ARG A 202 7.79 15.04 -2.76
N VAL A 203 7.67 13.73 -2.91
CA VAL A 203 8.19 12.76 -1.95
C VAL A 203 9.32 11.99 -2.62
N ARG A 204 10.51 12.07 -2.02
CA ARG A 204 11.68 11.28 -2.39
C ARG A 204 11.70 10.01 -1.54
N PHE A 205 11.89 8.85 -2.15
CA PHE A 205 11.89 7.56 -1.48
C PHE A 205 13.15 6.77 -1.81
N GLU A 206 13.91 6.42 -0.76
CA GLU A 206 15.14 5.64 -0.82
C GLU A 206 14.82 4.20 -0.44
N ILE A 207 15.12 3.28 -1.35
CA ILE A 207 14.80 1.85 -1.25
C ILE A 207 15.92 1.15 -0.49
N THR A 208 15.55 0.32 0.48
CA THR A 208 16.47 -0.59 1.19
C THR A 208 16.13 -2.05 0.96
N ARG A 209 14.91 -2.36 0.52
CA ARG A 209 14.50 -3.72 0.18
C ARG A 209 13.45 -3.73 -0.91
N VAL A 210 13.60 -4.67 -1.83
CA VAL A 210 12.67 -5.00 -2.90
C VAL A 210 12.21 -6.43 -2.71
N VAL A 211 10.90 -6.67 -2.77
CA VAL A 211 10.30 -8.01 -2.79
C VAL A 211 9.28 -8.07 -3.90
N GLN A 212 9.50 -8.95 -4.86
CA GLN A 212 8.53 -9.24 -5.91
C GLN A 212 7.90 -10.61 -5.69
N ARG A 213 6.59 -10.70 -5.84
CA ARG A 213 5.86 -11.98 -5.94
C ARG A 213 5.15 -12.06 -7.28
N GLY A 214 5.30 -13.17 -7.98
CA GLY A 214 4.71 -13.35 -9.32
C GLY A 214 5.65 -12.96 -10.46
N ARG A 215 5.31 -13.40 -11.67
CA ARG A 215 6.03 -13.01 -12.88
C ARG A 215 5.69 -11.54 -13.19
N GLY A 216 6.72 -10.74 -13.46
CA GLY A 216 6.63 -9.29 -13.51
C GLY A 216 5.76 -8.73 -14.64
N TRP A 217 5.57 -7.41 -14.59
CA TRP A 217 4.77 -6.60 -15.51
C TRP A 217 4.96 -6.94 -17.00
N GLY A 218 3.86 -7.06 -17.73
CA GLY A 218 3.86 -7.24 -19.19
C GLY A 218 4.17 -8.66 -19.68
N ARG A 219 4.40 -9.62 -18.77
CA ARG A 219 4.61 -11.03 -19.14
C ARG A 219 3.31 -11.79 -18.91
N THR A 220 2.61 -12.14 -19.99
CA THR A 220 1.48 -13.07 -19.92
C THR A 220 1.95 -14.44 -19.43
N ALA A 221 1.05 -15.12 -18.70
CA ALA A 221 1.26 -16.43 -18.09
C ALA A 221 1.70 -17.49 -19.11
#